data_AF-A0A9D6CW69-F1
#
_entry.id   AF-A0A9D6CW69-F1
#
_cell.length_a   1.000
_cell.length_b   1.000
_cell.length_c   1.000
_cell.angle_alpha   90.00
_cell.angle_beta   90.00
_cell.angle_gamma   90.00
#
_symmetry.space_group_name_H-M   'P 1'
#
loop_
_entity.id
_entity.type
_entity.pdbx_description
1 polymer ?
#
loop_
_entity_poly.entity_id
_entity_poly.type
_entity_poly.pdbx_seq_one_letter_code
_entity_poly.pdbx_strand_id
1 'polypeptide(L)' 'MTKPLVSIVVPTYNRARLIGRSLASLLVQTEPRFEALVVDDASHDDTEAVVRAIGDPRIPLPACGPEPGPGGLP' A
#
# COMPACT_ATOMS: atom_id res chain seq x y z
N MET A 1 10.36 -7.69 14.77
CA MET A 1 8.91 -7.85 14.51
C MET A 1 8.49 -9.26 14.90
N THR A 2 7.35 -9.43 15.55
CA THR A 2 6.74 -10.75 15.77
C THR A 2 6.29 -11.34 14.43
N LYS A 3 6.40 -12.66 14.25
CA LYS A 3 5.99 -13.35 13.01
C LYS A 3 4.52 -13.02 12.68
N PRO A 4 4.20 -12.57 11.45
CA PRO A 4 2.82 -12.33 11.07
C PRO A 4 2.03 -13.65 11.09
N LEU A 5 0.80 -13.58 11.61
CA LEU A 5 -0.17 -14.68 11.60
C LEU A 5 -0.90 -14.74 10.26
N VAL A 6 -1.16 -13.57 9.66
CA VAL A 6 -1.90 -13.40 8.41
C VAL A 6 -1.19 -12.39 7.52
N SER A 7 -1.18 -12.67 6.22
CA SER A 7 -0.75 -11.72 5.18
C SER A 7 -1.99 -11.19 4.45
N ILE A 8 -2.15 -9.88 4.41
CA ILE A 8 -3.28 -9.20 3.78
C ILE A 8 -2.77 -8.57 2.48
N VAL A 9 -3.29 -9.02 1.34
CA VAL A 9 -2.93 -8.44 0.04
C VAL A 9 -3.93 -7.34 -0.31
N VAL A 10 -3.42 -6.14 -0.61
CA VAL A 10 -4.22 -4.95 -0.94
C VAL A 10 -3.88 -4.51 -2.35
N PRO A 11 -4.54 -5.07 -3.38
CA PRO A 11 -4.38 -4.59 -4.76
C PRO A 11 -5.05 -3.22 -4.90
N THR A 12 -4.39 -2.29 -5.59
CA THR A 12 -4.87 -0.92 -5.75
C THR A 12 -4.50 -0.32 -7.10
N TYR A 13 -5.34 0.57 -7.61
CA TYR A 13 -5.13 1.35 -8.83
C TYR A 13 -5.96 2.64 -8.79
N ASN A 14 -5.31 3.80 -8.82
CA ASN A 14 -5.93 5.13 -8.75
C ASN A 14 -6.89 5.29 -7.55
N ARG A 15 -6.40 5.02 -6.34
CA ARG A 15 -7.19 5.00 -5.09
C ARG A 15 -6.62 5.92 -4.01
N ALA A 16 -5.93 7.00 -4.34
CA ALA A 16 -5.33 7.91 -3.35
C ALA A 16 -6.32 8.33 -2.24
N ARG A 17 -7.59 8.56 -2.61
CA ARG A 17 -8.66 8.98 -1.69
C ARG A 17 -9.19 7.87 -0.76
N LEU A 18 -8.97 6.60 -1.09
CA LEU A 18 -9.55 5.46 -0.38
C LEU A 18 -8.49 4.62 0.34
N ILE A 19 -7.32 4.46 -0.27
CA ILE A 19 -6.28 3.54 0.22
C ILE A 19 -5.84 3.89 1.64
N GLY A 20 -5.70 5.18 1.98
CA GLY A 20 -5.36 5.62 3.34
C GLY A 20 -6.39 5.18 4.38
N ARG A 21 -7.69 5.29 4.08
CA ARG A 21 -8.76 4.84 4.98
C ARG A 21 -8.73 3.31 5.15
N SER A 22 -8.55 2.57 4.06
CA SER A 22 -8.47 1.11 4.09
C SER A 22 -7.30 0.64 4.96
N LEU A 23 -6.12 1.21 4.76
CA LEU A 23 -4.93 0.86 5.55
C LEU A 23 -5.07 1.30 7.01
N ALA A 24 -5.61 2.48 7.30
CA ALA A 24 -5.91 2.90 8.67
C ALA A 24 -6.86 1.92 9.39
N SER A 25 -7.82 1.33 8.66
CA SER A 25 -8.71 0.31 9.25
C SER A 25 -7.99 -1.00 9.60
N LEU A 26 -6.92 -1.35 8.87
CA LEU A 26 -6.06 -2.50 9.20
C LEU A 26 -5.22 -2.24 10.46
N LEU A 27 -4.74 -1.00 10.62
CA LEU A 27 -3.90 -0.62 11.76
C LEU A 27 -4.63 -0.70 13.11
N VAL A 28 -5.95 -0.57 13.11
CA VAL A 28 -6.80 -0.62 14.32
C VAL A 28 -7.49 -1.98 14.55
N GLN A 29 -7.10 -3.03 13.83
CA GLN A 29 -7.62 -4.38 14.06
C GLN A 29 -7.21 -4.92 15.43
N THR A 30 -8.04 -5.78 16.02
CA THR A 30 -7.81 -6.37 17.36
C THR A 30 -6.67 -7.38 17.40
N GLU A 31 -6.32 -8.00 16.27
CA GLU A 31 -5.16 -8.88 16.13
C GLU A 31 -4.05 -8.15 15.36
N PRO A 32 -2.97 -7.72 16.03
CA PRO A 32 -1.92 -6.90 15.40
C PRO A 32 -0.88 -7.71 14.61
N ARG A 33 -0.87 -9.05 14.70
CA ARG A 33 0.11 -9.90 14.01
C ARG A 33 -0.27 -10.11 12.55
N PHE A 34 -0.16 -9.06 11.74
CA PHE A 34 -0.31 -9.15 10.30
C PHE A 34 0.79 -8.41 9.57
N GLU A 35 0.92 -8.72 8.28
CA GLU A 35 1.58 -7.88 7.29
C GLU A 35 0.56 -7.51 6.20
N ALA A 36 0.65 -6.29 5.69
CA ALA A 36 -0.21 -5.80 4.63
C ALA A 36 0.64 -5.45 3.41
N LEU A 37 0.51 -6.27 2.36
CA LEU A 37 1.25 -6.14 1.12
C LEU A 37 0.42 -5.32 0.14
N VAL A 38 0.80 -4.06 -0.04
CA VAL A 38 0.15 -3.19 -1.02
C VAL A 38 0.75 -3.44 -2.40
N VAL A 39 -0.11 -3.79 -3.36
CA VAL A 39 0.26 -4.04 -4.74
C VAL A 39 -0.39 -2.96 -5.59
N ASP A 40 0.42 -2.00 -6.04
CA ASP A 40 -0.03 -0.91 -6.91
C ASP A 40 0.12 -1.28 -8.39
N ASP A 41 -0.97 -1.22 -9.14
CA ASP A 41 -1.04 -1.57 -10.56
C ASP A 41 -0.76 -0.34 -11.44
N ALA A 42 0.38 0.31 -11.20
CA ALA A 42 0.82 1.53 -11.88
C ALA A 42 -0.21 2.68 -11.80
N SER A 43 -0.59 3.07 -10.58
CA SER A 43 -1.43 4.25 -10.37
C SER A 43 -0.77 5.52 -10.95
N HIS A 44 -1.61 6.39 -11.50
CA HIS A 44 -1.22 7.71 -12.02
C HIS A 44 -1.62 8.86 -11.07
N ASP A 45 -2.21 8.53 -9.93
CA ASP A 45 -2.56 9.47 -8.86
C ASP A 45 -1.61 9.36 -7.66
N ASP A 46 -1.92 10.05 -6.57
CA ASP A 46 -1.11 10.05 -5.36
C ASP A 46 -1.18 8.74 -4.53
N THR A 47 -1.64 7.62 -5.09
CA THR A 47 -1.81 6.34 -4.36
C THR A 47 -0.51 5.92 -3.68
N GLU A 48 0.60 5.91 -4.42
CA GLU A 48 1.91 5.55 -3.87
C GLU A 48 2.32 6.49 -2.74
N ALA A 49 2.17 7.80 -2.93
CA ALA A 49 2.51 8.81 -1.92
C ALA A 49 1.71 8.62 -0.63
N VAL A 50 0.41 8.31 -0.74
CA VAL A 50 -0.45 8.03 0.42
C VAL A 50 -0.01 6.78 1.16
N VAL A 51 0.37 5.71 0.45
CA VAL A 51 0.86 4.46 1.07
C VAL A 51 2.20 4.70 1.79
N ARG A 52 3.13 5.41 1.14
CA ARG A 52 4.44 5.75 1.74
C ARG A 52 4.32 6.59 3.00
N ALA A 53 3.34 7.50 3.05
CA ALA A 53 3.10 8.37 4.19
C ALA A 53 2.65 7.62 5.47
N ILE A 54 2.21 6.36 5.38
CA ILE A 54 1.75 5.61 6.55
C ILE A 54 2.90 5.28 7.52
N GLY A 55 4.06 4.89 7.00
CA GLY A 55 5.26 4.65 7.80
C GLY A 55 5.16 3.53 8.86
N ASP A 56 4.12 2.68 8.82
CA ASP A 56 3.97 1.56 9.74
C ASP A 56 4.77 0.34 9.23
N PRO A 57 5.61 -0.30 10.05
CA PRO A 57 6.43 -1.43 9.61
C PRO A 57 5.62 -2.66 9.15
N ARG A 58 4.33 -2.76 9.50
CA ARG A 58 3.43 -3.82 9.01
C ARG A 58 2.95 -3.58 7.58
N ILE A 59 3.11 -2.36 7.06
CA ILE A 59 2.77 -1.96 5.69
C ILE A 59 4.09 -1.54 5.01
N PRO A 60 4.92 -2.51 4.57
CA PRO A 60 6.14 -2.19 3.85
C PRO A 60 5.83 -1.38 2.59
N LEU A 61 6.83 -0.60 2.17
CA LEU A 61 6.74 0.20 0.95
C LEU A 61 6.39 -0.70 -0.25
N PRO A 62 5.53 -0.24 -1.18
CA PRO A 62 5.15 -1.04 -2.34
C PRO A 62 6.39 -1.41 -3.15
N ALA A 63 6.43 -2.65 -3.62
CA ALA A 63 7.59 -3.24 -4.29
C ALA A 63 7.85 -2.65 -5.69
N CYS A 64 6.83 -2.06 -6.31
CA CYS A 64 6.96 -1.36 -7.58
C CYS A 64 7.11 0.14 -7.29
N GLY A 65 8.27 0.71 -7.65
CA GLY A 65 8.44 2.16 -7.68
C GLY A 65 7.65 2.78 -8.84
N PRO A 66 7.73 4.11 -9.02
CA PRO A 66 7.08 4.78 -10.14
C PRO A 66 7.80 4.37 -11.44
N GLU A 67 7.36 3.29 -12.07
CA GLU A 67 7.70 2.99 -13.45
C GLU A 67 7.05 4.08 -14.32
N PRO A 68 7.82 4.83 -15.14
CA PRO A 68 7.19 5.61 -16.19
C PRO A 68 6.48 4.63 -17.12
N GLY A 69 5.16 4.69 -17.15
CA GLY A 69 4.36 3.81 -18.01
C GLY A 69 4.86 3.85 -19.46
N PRO A 70 4.60 2.81 -20.28
CA PRO A 70 5.15 2.66 -21.64
C PRO A 70 4.65 3.71 -22.66
N GLY A 71 3.99 4.79 -22.20
CA GLY A 71 3.51 5.92 -22.99
C GLY A 71 4.06 7.28 -22.56
N GLY A 72 5.10 7.34 -21.72
CA GLY A 72 5.82 8.58 -21.41
C GLY A 72 6.60 9.09 -22.63
N LEU A 73 5.90 9.70 -23.59
CA LEU A 73 6.53 10.54 -24.61
C LEU A 73 7.04 11.84 -23.96
N PRO A 74 8.22 12.35 -24.36
CA PRO A 74 8.70 13.66 -23.95
C PRO A 74 7.80 14.80 -24.46
#